data_AF-A0A063ZP81-F1
#
_entry.id   AF-A0A063ZP81-F1
#
_cell.length_a   1.000
_cell.length_b   1.000
_cell.length_c   1.000
_cell.angle_alpha   90.00
_cell.angle_beta   90.00
_cell.angle_gamma   90.00
#
_symmetry.space_group_name_H-M   'P 1'
#
loop_
_entity.id
_entity.type
_entity.pdbx_description
1 polymer ?
#
loop_
_entity_poly.entity_id
_entity_poly.type
_entity_poly.pdbx_seq_one_letter_code
_entity_poly.pdbx_strand_id
1 'polypeptide(L)'
;MDATADELAGVVDLFGGLSRAELGRALSEAAFRADGGSIDERALGEAIDEGLESFTLLECSTECLATDAPALDPGTALFVSGPAAFPTVPEYAEDVPHILDIERRRFDRDALGVTARERFGDAIAAARDGDLDDDRLRDLLEVSYDIEAWGPVELDDERARIEEGLD
;
A
#
# COMPACT_ATOMS: atom_id res chain seq x y z
N MET A 1 -18.80 -7.03 -1.76
CA MET A 1 -17.52 -7.46 -2.38
C MET A 1 -16.47 -7.44 -1.29
N ASP A 2 -15.62 -8.47 -1.26
CA ASP A 2 -14.42 -8.50 -0.42
C ASP A 2 -13.23 -8.42 -1.38
N ALA A 3 -12.46 -7.35 -1.32
CA ALA A 3 -11.33 -7.12 -2.23
C ALA A 3 -10.06 -7.72 -1.61
N THR A 4 -9.22 -8.36 -2.44
CA THR A 4 -7.90 -8.83 -2.01
C THR A 4 -6.91 -7.66 -1.90
N ALA A 5 -5.78 -7.88 -1.23
CA ALA A 5 -4.73 -6.85 -1.11
C ALA A 5 -4.19 -6.39 -2.48
N ASP A 6 -4.01 -7.31 -3.44
CA ASP A 6 -3.61 -6.98 -4.82
C ASP A 6 -4.71 -6.26 -5.61
N GLU A 7 -5.98 -6.55 -5.34
CA GLU A 7 -7.10 -5.80 -5.91
C GLU A 7 -7.16 -4.37 -5.37
N LEU A 8 -6.91 -4.18 -4.07
CA LEU A 8 -6.75 -2.85 -3.48
C LEU A 8 -5.58 -2.11 -4.12
N ALA A 9 -4.43 -2.75 -4.25
CA ALA A 9 -3.25 -2.18 -4.89
C ALA A 9 -3.53 -1.80 -6.35
N GLY A 10 -4.26 -2.64 -7.09
CA GLY A 10 -4.71 -2.37 -8.46
C GLY A 10 -5.61 -1.14 -8.55
N VAL A 11 -6.63 -1.04 -7.68
CA VAL A 11 -7.49 0.15 -7.64
C VAL A 11 -6.69 1.38 -7.27
N VAL A 12 -5.85 1.33 -6.24
CA VAL A 12 -5.00 2.46 -5.84
C VAL A 12 -4.07 2.89 -6.98
N ASP A 13 -3.47 1.95 -7.72
CA ASP A 13 -2.58 2.25 -8.85
C ASP A 13 -3.32 2.96 -10.00
N LEU A 14 -4.59 2.67 -10.28
CA LEU A 14 -5.36 3.39 -11.31
C LEU A 14 -5.33 4.91 -11.07
N PHE A 15 -5.43 5.33 -9.81
CA PHE A 15 -5.41 6.73 -9.40
C PHE A 15 -4.01 7.21 -9.01
N GLY A 16 -3.00 6.34 -9.03
CA GLY A 16 -1.64 6.63 -8.55
C GLY A 16 -1.52 6.81 -7.03
N GLY A 17 -2.63 7.03 -6.32
CA GLY A 17 -2.74 7.03 -4.88
C GLY A 17 -4.10 7.59 -4.42
N LEU A 18 -4.65 7.07 -3.33
CA LEU A 18 -5.99 7.40 -2.83
C LEU A 18 -6.01 7.62 -1.32
N SER A 19 -6.82 8.57 -0.86
CA SER A 19 -7.22 8.61 0.55
C SER A 19 -8.15 7.44 0.90
N ARG A 20 -8.29 7.13 2.19
CA ARG A 20 -9.22 6.09 2.67
C ARG A 20 -10.65 6.24 2.13
N ALA A 21 -11.14 7.49 2.11
CA ALA A 21 -12.49 7.80 1.64
C ALA A 21 -12.63 7.68 0.12
N GLU A 22 -11.58 7.97 -0.64
CA GLU A 22 -11.60 7.78 -2.10
C GLU A 22 -11.50 6.30 -2.47
N LEU A 23 -10.65 5.52 -1.80
CA LEU A 23 -10.55 4.07 -2.01
C LEU A 23 -11.90 3.38 -1.78
N GLY A 24 -12.59 3.71 -0.68
CA GLY A 24 -13.93 3.17 -0.42
C GLY A 24 -14.96 3.54 -1.49
N ARG A 25 -14.91 4.78 -2.00
CA ARG A 25 -15.78 5.22 -3.11
C ARG A 25 -15.46 4.49 -4.41
N ALA A 26 -14.18 4.34 -4.75
CA ALA A 26 -13.73 3.65 -5.96
C ALA A 26 -14.17 2.19 -5.98
N LEU A 27 -13.98 1.48 -4.87
CA LEU A 27 -14.41 0.08 -4.75
C LEU A 27 -15.92 -0.07 -4.74
N SER A 28 -16.65 0.86 -4.10
CA SER A 28 -18.12 0.85 -4.13
C SER A 28 -18.66 1.02 -5.55
N GLU A 29 -18.05 1.94 -6.33
CA GLU A 29 -18.42 2.14 -7.73
C GLU A 29 -18.09 0.91 -8.59
N ALA A 30 -16.91 0.29 -8.39
CA ALA A 30 -16.54 -0.94 -9.08
C ALA A 30 -17.52 -2.09 -8.76
N ALA A 31 -17.85 -2.30 -7.48
CA ALA A 31 -18.82 -3.31 -7.05
C ALA A 31 -20.21 -3.06 -7.63
N PHE A 32 -20.67 -1.81 -7.59
CA PHE A 32 -21.97 -1.45 -8.16
C PHE A 32 -22.04 -1.74 -9.67
N ARG A 33 -20.94 -1.54 -10.40
CA ARG A 33 -20.88 -1.83 -11.84
C ARG A 33 -20.79 -3.31 -12.15
N ALA A 34 -20.14 -4.09 -11.29
CA ALA A 34 -20.01 -5.54 -11.46
C ALA A 34 -21.35 -6.27 -11.29
N ASP A 35 -22.10 -5.98 -10.22
CA ASP A 35 -23.31 -6.73 -9.90
C ASP A 35 -24.41 -5.91 -9.18
N GLY A 36 -24.26 -4.59 -9.10
CA GLY A 36 -25.15 -3.72 -8.33
C GLY A 36 -24.93 -3.79 -6.82
N GLY A 37 -23.84 -4.42 -6.38
CA GLY A 37 -23.46 -4.56 -4.99
C GLY A 37 -22.81 -3.32 -4.37
N SER A 38 -22.34 -3.49 -3.14
CA SER A 38 -21.56 -2.49 -2.40
C SER A 38 -20.37 -3.16 -1.71
N ILE A 39 -19.44 -2.33 -1.23
CA ILE A 39 -18.34 -2.80 -0.39
C ILE A 39 -18.81 -2.98 1.06
N ASP A 40 -18.28 -3.99 1.75
CA ASP A 40 -18.39 -4.11 3.21
C ASP A 40 -17.28 -3.28 3.85
N GLU A 41 -17.63 -2.28 4.67
CA GLU A 41 -16.65 -1.36 5.25
C GLU A 41 -15.67 -2.04 6.23
N ARG A 42 -16.13 -3.08 6.94
CA ARG A 42 -15.29 -3.83 7.87
C ARG A 42 -14.31 -4.70 7.11
N ALA A 43 -14.79 -5.44 6.10
CA ALA A 43 -13.93 -6.25 5.23
C ALA A 43 -12.90 -5.36 4.51
N LEU A 44 -13.29 -4.16 4.07
CA LEU A 44 -12.35 -3.20 3.49
C LEU A 44 -11.30 -2.71 4.49
N GLY A 45 -11.67 -2.51 5.76
CA GLY A 45 -10.69 -2.19 6.81
C GLY A 45 -9.66 -3.31 6.98
N GLU A 46 -10.14 -4.54 7.12
CA GLU A 46 -9.30 -5.74 7.29
C GLU A 46 -8.35 -5.94 6.11
N ALA A 47 -8.84 -5.78 4.88
CA ALA A 47 -8.01 -5.90 3.68
C ALA A 47 -6.95 -4.78 3.54
N ILE A 48 -7.23 -3.57 4.04
CA ILE A 48 -6.23 -2.49 4.08
C ILE A 48 -5.16 -2.80 5.13
N ASP A 49 -5.56 -3.24 6.31
CA ASP A 49 -4.61 -3.60 7.38
C ASP A 49 -3.69 -4.75 6.92
N GLU A 50 -4.25 -5.80 6.30
CA GLU A 50 -3.50 -6.87 5.65
C GLU A 50 -2.58 -6.34 4.55
N GLY A 51 -3.06 -5.41 3.73
CA GLY A 51 -2.28 -4.80 2.67
C GLY A 51 -1.06 -4.01 3.16
N LEU A 52 -1.23 -3.30 4.29
CA LEU A 52 -0.15 -2.56 4.94
C LEU A 52 0.86 -3.51 5.62
N GLU A 53 0.37 -4.57 6.24
CA GLU A 53 1.23 -5.57 6.89
C GLU A 53 2.08 -6.37 5.89
N SER A 54 1.49 -6.70 4.74
CA SER A 54 2.14 -7.41 3.63
C SER A 54 2.96 -6.51 2.71
N PHE A 55 2.97 -5.19 2.92
CA PHE A 55 3.61 -4.20 2.04
C PHE A 55 3.07 -4.21 0.59
N THR A 56 1.89 -4.75 0.35
CA THR A 56 1.16 -4.61 -0.93
C THR A 56 0.50 -3.25 -1.05
N LEU A 57 0.26 -2.58 0.08
CA LEU A 57 -0.06 -1.17 0.17
C LEU A 57 1.00 -0.45 1.00
N LEU A 58 1.26 0.81 0.63
CA LEU A 58 2.02 1.72 1.47
C LEU A 58 1.14 2.93 1.81
N GLU A 59 1.07 3.24 3.10
CA GLU A 59 0.49 4.50 3.55
C GLU A 59 1.57 5.57 3.65
N CYS A 60 1.30 6.74 3.07
CA CYS A 60 2.17 7.89 3.08
C CYS A 60 1.38 9.17 3.34
N SER A 61 2.07 10.25 3.72
CA SER A 61 1.44 11.56 3.89
C SER A 61 1.39 12.31 2.54
N THR A 62 0.68 13.43 2.52
CA THR A 62 0.70 14.36 1.37
C THR A 62 2.08 14.90 1.03
N GLU A 63 3.07 14.78 1.92
CA GLU A 63 4.45 15.23 1.67
C GLU A 63 5.17 14.35 0.64
N CYS A 64 4.68 13.13 0.42
CA CYS A 64 5.19 12.23 -0.62
C CYS A 64 4.66 12.57 -2.02
N LEU A 65 3.73 13.53 -2.14
CA LEU A 65 3.22 13.94 -3.45
C LEU A 65 4.29 14.69 -4.25
N ALA A 66 4.29 14.49 -5.56
CA ALA A 66 5.09 15.28 -6.48
C ALA A 66 4.67 16.77 -6.41
N THR A 67 5.59 17.68 -6.70
CA THR A 67 5.37 19.14 -6.58
C THR A 67 4.21 19.66 -7.44
N ASP A 68 3.85 18.94 -8.52
CA ASP A 68 2.76 19.30 -9.43
C ASP A 68 1.46 18.52 -9.18
N ALA A 69 1.35 17.81 -8.04
CA ALA A 69 0.15 17.09 -7.65
C ALA A 69 -0.98 18.04 -7.17
N PRO A 70 -2.25 17.58 -7.20
CA PRO A 70 -3.37 18.33 -6.66
C PRO A 70 -3.18 18.66 -5.18
N ALA A 71 -3.57 19.87 -4.78
CA ALA A 71 -3.53 20.28 -3.38
C ALA A 71 -4.53 19.46 -2.55
N LEU A 72 -4.03 18.83 -1.49
CA LEU A 72 -4.81 18.17 -0.45
C LEU A 72 -4.49 18.79 0.90
N ASP A 73 -5.34 18.53 1.90
CA ASP A 73 -5.09 18.99 3.26
C ASP A 73 -3.77 18.37 3.79
N PRO A 74 -2.84 19.18 4.31
CA PRO A 74 -1.56 18.68 4.82
C PRO A 74 -1.75 17.58 5.87
N GLY A 75 -1.02 16.48 5.71
CA GLY A 75 -1.08 15.33 6.62
C GLY A 75 -2.23 14.35 6.32
N THR A 76 -2.95 14.54 5.20
CA THR A 76 -3.89 13.51 4.73
C THR A 76 -3.14 12.21 4.43
N ALA A 77 -3.59 11.10 5.02
CA ALA A 77 -3.07 9.77 4.73
C ALA A 77 -3.53 9.32 3.34
N LEU A 78 -2.57 8.86 2.54
CA LEU A 78 -2.74 8.38 1.18
C LEU A 78 -2.17 6.97 1.08
N PHE A 79 -2.92 6.08 0.44
CA PHE A 79 -2.46 4.76 0.05
C PHE A 79 -1.89 4.82 -1.35
N VAL A 80 -0.74 4.17 -1.55
CA VAL A 80 -0.17 3.86 -2.87
C VAL A 80 0.02 2.33 -2.99
N SER A 81 0.10 1.83 -4.21
CA SER A 81 0.50 0.43 -4.44
C SER A 81 1.92 0.24 -3.89
N GLY A 82 2.07 -0.73 -2.99
CA GLY A 82 3.29 -0.98 -2.24
C GLY A 82 4.33 -1.82 -3.00
N PRO A 83 5.50 -2.03 -2.40
CA PRO A 83 6.62 -2.76 -3.00
C PRO A 83 6.34 -4.24 -3.25
N ALA A 84 5.57 -4.91 -2.38
CA ALA A 84 5.26 -6.34 -2.50
C ALA A 84 3.99 -6.60 -3.33
N ALA A 85 3.42 -5.57 -3.96
CA ALA A 85 2.17 -5.69 -4.69
C ALA A 85 2.34 -6.35 -6.06
N PHE A 86 1.36 -7.13 -6.46
CA PHE A 86 1.10 -7.55 -7.84
C PHE A 86 -0.27 -6.99 -8.28
N PRO A 87 -0.34 -5.68 -8.60
CA PRO A 87 -1.61 -4.98 -8.73
C PRO A 87 -2.53 -5.64 -9.76
N THR A 88 -3.74 -5.99 -9.32
CA THR A 88 -4.77 -6.56 -10.18
C THR A 88 -5.97 -5.63 -10.19
N VAL A 89 -6.37 -5.15 -11.36
CA VAL A 89 -7.52 -4.27 -11.47
C VAL A 89 -8.81 -5.11 -11.42
N PRO A 90 -9.73 -4.86 -10.47
CA PRO A 90 -11.00 -5.56 -10.43
C PRO A 90 -11.80 -5.36 -11.72
N GLU A 91 -12.65 -6.33 -12.05
CA GLU A 91 -13.53 -6.23 -13.21
C GLU A 91 -14.37 -4.94 -13.13
N TYR A 92 -14.50 -4.22 -14.25
CA TYR A 92 -15.21 -2.94 -14.35
C TYR A 92 -14.61 -1.75 -13.57
N ALA A 93 -13.44 -1.91 -12.92
CA ALA A 93 -12.81 -0.81 -12.18
C ALA A 93 -12.01 0.16 -13.08
N GLU A 94 -11.64 -0.23 -14.30
CA GLU A 94 -10.80 0.57 -15.21
C GLU A 94 -11.37 1.97 -15.53
N ASP A 95 -12.70 2.10 -15.59
CA ASP A 95 -13.38 3.37 -15.91
C ASP A 95 -13.68 4.23 -14.66
N VAL A 96 -13.48 3.68 -13.46
CA VAL A 96 -13.82 4.34 -12.19
C VAL A 96 -13.11 5.68 -12.01
N PRO A 97 -11.83 5.87 -12.39
CA PRO A 97 -11.19 7.19 -12.33
C PRO A 97 -11.95 8.27 -13.09
N HIS A 98 -12.47 7.96 -14.28
CA HIS A 98 -13.25 8.91 -15.09
C HIS A 98 -14.63 9.18 -14.49
N ILE A 99 -15.26 8.16 -13.90
CA ILE A 99 -16.59 8.28 -13.29
C ILE A 99 -16.54 9.14 -12.02
N LEU A 100 -15.50 8.96 -11.20
CA LEU A 100 -15.34 9.70 -9.95
C LEU A 100 -14.73 11.09 -10.14
N ASP A 101 -14.28 11.42 -11.36
CA ASP A 101 -13.62 12.69 -11.70
C ASP A 101 -12.43 12.98 -10.76
N ILE A 102 -11.64 11.93 -10.46
CA ILE A 102 -10.44 12.02 -9.63
C ILE A 102 -9.23 11.96 -10.55
N GLU A 103 -8.45 13.05 -10.57
CA GLU A 103 -7.21 13.10 -11.31
C GLU A 103 -6.17 12.14 -10.74
N ARG A 104 -5.44 11.44 -11.62
CA ARG A 104 -4.35 10.53 -11.23
C ARG A 104 -3.23 11.32 -10.54
N ARG A 105 -2.88 10.92 -9.33
CA ARG A 105 -1.81 11.50 -8.51
C ARG A 105 -0.44 10.99 -8.92
N ARG A 106 0.56 11.84 -8.68
CA ARG A 106 1.98 11.51 -8.85
C ARG A 106 2.69 11.72 -7.52
N PHE A 107 3.62 10.82 -7.23
CA PHE A 107 4.37 10.78 -5.98
C PHE A 107 5.86 10.89 -6.26
N ASP A 108 6.59 11.49 -5.32
CA ASP A 108 8.03 11.49 -5.28
C ASP A 108 8.52 10.09 -4.86
N ARG A 109 9.30 9.46 -5.74
CA ARG A 109 9.72 8.08 -5.55
C ARG A 109 10.76 7.93 -4.44
N ASP A 110 11.61 8.93 -4.25
CA ASP A 110 12.57 8.98 -3.15
C ASP A 110 11.83 9.11 -1.81
N ALA A 111 10.82 9.98 -1.75
CA ALA A 111 10.00 10.13 -0.55
C ALA A 111 9.25 8.83 -0.19
N LEU A 112 8.67 8.16 -1.19
CA LEU A 112 8.01 6.87 -0.99
C LEU A 112 8.98 5.78 -0.51
N GLY A 113 10.21 5.74 -1.06
CA GLY A 113 11.25 4.80 -0.63
C GLY A 113 11.62 4.99 0.84
N VAL A 114 11.79 6.25 1.28
CA VAL A 114 12.06 6.57 2.69
C VAL A 114 10.90 6.12 3.58
N THR A 115 9.66 6.41 3.22
CA THR A 115 8.48 5.97 4.00
C THR A 115 8.39 4.44 4.07
N ALA A 116 8.67 3.73 2.98
CA ALA A 116 8.70 2.27 2.97
C ALA A 116 9.78 1.70 3.92
N ARG A 117 10.98 2.29 3.90
CA ARG A 117 12.07 1.91 4.81
C ARG A 117 11.71 2.15 6.28
N GLU A 118 11.10 3.28 6.61
CA GLU A 118 10.68 3.58 7.99
C GLU A 118 9.66 2.54 8.48
N ARG A 119 8.61 2.27 7.69
CA ARG A 119 7.61 1.24 8.01
C ARG A 119 8.23 -0.16 8.12
N PHE A 120 9.22 -0.47 7.28
CA PHE A 120 9.95 -1.74 7.34
C PHE A 120 10.75 -1.90 8.63
N GLY A 121 11.43 -0.83 9.07
CA GLY A 121 12.12 -0.80 10.35
C GLY A 121 11.18 -1.05 11.54
N ASP A 122 10.00 -0.45 11.52
CA ASP A 122 8.96 -0.68 12.54
C ASP A 122 8.46 -2.13 12.53
N ALA A 123 8.27 -2.72 11.35
CA ALA A 123 7.85 -4.12 11.21
C ALA A 123 8.89 -5.10 11.75
N ILE A 124 10.19 -4.86 11.49
CA ILE A 124 11.28 -5.66 12.07
C ILE A 124 11.27 -5.56 13.59
N ALA A 125 11.15 -4.35 14.14
CA ALA A 125 11.11 -4.16 15.59
C ALA A 125 9.94 -4.92 16.23
N ALA A 126 8.74 -4.83 15.65
CA ALA A 126 7.56 -5.54 16.10
C ALA A 126 7.73 -7.08 16.05
N ALA A 127 8.30 -7.61 14.96
CA ALA A 127 8.55 -9.04 14.82
C ALA A 127 9.55 -9.58 15.85
N ARG A 128 10.53 -8.77 16.26
CA ARG A 128 11.54 -9.13 17.27
C ARG A 128 11.05 -8.98 18.71
N ASP A 129 10.16 -8.03 18.97
CA ASP A 129 9.55 -7.82 20.29
C ASP A 129 8.43 -8.84 20.60
N GLY A 130 7.82 -9.42 19.56
CA GLY A 130 6.92 -10.56 19.69
C GLY A 130 7.64 -11.84 20.15
N ASP A 131 6.88 -12.88 20.52
CA ASP A 131 7.45 -14.23 20.58
C ASP A 131 8.06 -14.51 19.20
N LEU A 132 9.39 -14.62 19.13
CA LEU A 132 10.17 -14.65 17.88
C LEU A 132 9.43 -15.43 16.78
N ASP A 133 8.89 -14.68 15.82
CA ASP A 133 8.17 -15.22 14.68
C ASP A 133 9.16 -15.33 13.52
N ASP A 134 9.87 -16.45 13.47
CA ASP A 134 10.84 -16.74 12.42
C ASP A 134 10.20 -16.69 11.01
N ASP A 135 8.93 -17.06 10.89
CA ASP A 135 8.22 -17.03 9.61
C ASP A 135 8.00 -15.56 9.19
N ARG A 136 7.57 -14.71 10.12
CA ARG A 136 7.46 -13.28 9.86
C ARG A 136 8.80 -12.62 9.50
N LEU A 137 9.90 -13.01 10.16
CA LEU A 137 11.23 -12.50 9.83
C LEU A 137 11.69 -12.94 8.43
N ARG A 138 11.36 -14.17 8.00
CA ARG A 138 11.64 -14.62 6.63
C ARG A 138 10.83 -13.85 5.58
N ASP A 139 9.56 -13.59 5.84
CA ASP A 139 8.72 -12.78 4.95
C ASP A 139 9.30 -11.35 4.81
N LEU A 140 9.73 -10.74 5.93
CA LEU A 140 10.36 -9.43 5.91
C LEU A 140 11.69 -9.44 5.13
N LEU A 141 12.44 -10.55 5.14
CA LEU A 141 13.64 -10.67 4.33
C LEU A 141 13.31 -10.62 2.83
N GLU A 142 12.25 -11.27 2.38
CA GLU A 142 11.79 -11.19 0.98
C GLU A 142 11.36 -9.75 0.63
N VAL A 143 10.52 -9.14 1.48
CA VAL A 143 10.05 -7.76 1.32
C VAL A 143 11.20 -6.75 1.25
N SER A 144 12.33 -7.01 1.93
CA SER A 144 13.50 -6.12 1.84
C SER A 144 14.01 -5.96 0.41
N TYR A 145 14.02 -7.03 -0.38
CA TYR A 145 14.45 -6.98 -1.77
C TYR A 145 13.41 -6.29 -2.66
N ASP A 146 12.13 -6.51 -2.38
CA ASP A 146 11.04 -5.82 -3.08
C ASP A 146 11.10 -4.32 -2.83
N ILE A 147 11.38 -3.87 -1.60
CA ILE A 147 11.52 -2.45 -1.28
C ILE A 147 12.68 -1.80 -2.04
N GLU A 148 13.86 -2.43 -2.10
CA GLU A 148 15.01 -1.88 -2.85
C GLU A 148 14.78 -1.87 -4.36
N ALA A 149 14.07 -2.87 -4.89
CA ALA A 149 13.67 -2.90 -6.30
C ALA A 149 12.63 -1.82 -6.61
N TRP A 150 11.77 -1.50 -5.64
CA TRP A 150 10.69 -0.55 -5.77
C TRP A 150 11.21 0.89 -5.61
N GLY A 151 11.82 1.25 -4.48
CA GLY A 151 12.27 2.61 -4.16
C GLY A 151 13.79 2.76 -4.08
N PRO A 152 14.34 3.98 -4.26
CA PRO A 152 15.78 4.23 -4.24
C PRO A 152 16.31 4.28 -2.78
N VAL A 153 16.26 3.15 -2.09
CA VAL A 153 16.77 2.98 -0.72
C VAL A 153 17.62 1.72 -0.61
N GLU A 154 18.53 1.70 0.35
CA GLU A 154 19.39 0.55 0.68
C GLU A 154 19.01 0.00 2.05
N LEU A 155 18.84 -1.31 2.17
CA LEU A 155 18.34 -2.01 3.37
C LEU A 155 19.33 -3.04 3.94
N ASP A 156 20.62 -2.92 3.63
CA ASP A 156 21.66 -3.83 4.13
C ASP A 156 21.68 -3.96 5.66
N ASP A 157 21.55 -2.84 6.37
CA ASP A 157 21.55 -2.82 7.84
C ASP A 157 20.30 -3.50 8.41
N GLU A 158 19.14 -3.29 7.80
CA GLU A 158 17.88 -3.92 8.18
C GLU A 158 17.90 -5.43 7.91
N ARG A 159 18.43 -5.87 6.77
CA ARG A 159 18.62 -7.30 6.46
C ARG A 159 19.51 -7.99 7.47
N ALA A 160 20.66 -7.40 7.82
CA ALA A 160 21.55 -7.96 8.82
C ALA A 160 20.84 -8.17 10.18
N ARG A 161 19.98 -7.22 10.58
CA ARG A 161 19.18 -7.36 11.81
C ARG A 161 18.14 -8.48 11.71
N ILE A 162 17.56 -8.75 10.54
CA ILE A 162 16.64 -9.87 10.34
C ILE A 162 17.40 -11.19 10.46
N GLU A 163 18.53 -11.31 9.77
CA GLU A 163 19.38 -12.51 9.79
C GLU A 163 19.86 -12.84 11.20
N GLU A 164 20.29 -11.85 11.99
CA GLU A 164 20.64 -12.02 13.41
C GLU A 164 19.48 -12.57 14.28
N GLY A 165 18.23 -12.35 13.87
CA GLY A 165 17.04 -12.85 14.57
C GLY A 165 16.68 -14.28 14.21
N LEU A 166 17.18 -14.79 13.08
CA LEU A 166 16.91 -16.13 12.55
C LEU A 166 17.98 -17.17 12.94
N ASP A 167 19.12 -16.71 13.49
CA ASP A 167 20.24 -17.52 13.98
C ASP A 167 20.09 -17.96 15.46
#